data_AF-A0A7C7S3P6-F1
#
_entry.id   AF-A0A7C7S3P6-F1
#
_cell.length_a   1.000
_cell.length_b   1.000
_cell.length_c   1.000
_cell.angle_alpha   90.00
_cell.angle_beta   90.00
_cell.angle_gamma   90.00
#
_symmetry.space_group_name_H-M   'P 1'
#
loop_
_entity.id
_entity.type
_entity.pdbx_description
1 polymer ?
#
loop_
_entity_poly.entity_id
_entity_poly.type
_entity_poly.pdbx_seq_one_letter_code
_entity_poly.pdbx_strand_id
1 'polypeptide(L)' 'MALPVKDTLELVQQAMEVVKSRYLLCILISQRIHQLEKGAPPVIDVDPDEYTSPKTFLTLSLMEIIEGNMEIETTENASA' A
#
# COMPACT_ATOMS: atom_id res chain seq x y z
N MET A 1 -15.78 12.80 11.46
CA MET A 1 -14.70 13.78 11.20
C MET A 1 -13.95 13.28 9.99
N ALA A 2 -13.74 14.11 8.97
CA ALA A 2 -12.96 13.72 7.80
C ALA A 2 -11.48 13.72 8.20
N LEU A 3 -10.78 12.60 7.96
CA LEU A 3 -9.36 12.45 8.28
C LEU A 3 -8.55 13.60 7.64
N PRO A 4 -7.45 14.06 8.26
CA PRO A 4 -6.41 14.69 7.48
C PRO A 4 -5.86 13.59 6.60
N VAL A 5 -6.44 13.42 5.41
CA VAL A 5 -5.79 12.68 4.34
C VAL A 5 -4.45 13.37 4.23
N LYS A 6 -3.37 12.78 4.77
CA LYS A 6 -2.01 13.15 4.35
C LYS A 6 -2.12 13.17 2.84
N ASP A 7 -1.86 14.34 2.26
CA ASP A 7 -2.16 14.57 0.86
C ASP A 7 -1.62 13.36 0.09
N THR A 8 -2.50 12.63 -0.61
CA THR A 8 -2.10 11.41 -1.28
C THR A 8 -0.91 11.70 -2.22
N LEU A 9 -0.79 12.94 -2.71
CA LEU A 9 0.37 13.41 -3.43
C LEU A 9 1.67 13.39 -2.60
N GLU A 10 1.64 13.85 -1.35
CA GLU A 10 2.79 13.81 -0.43
C GLU A 10 3.20 12.37 -0.12
N LEU A 11 2.22 11.48 0.08
CA LEU A 11 2.48 10.05 0.30
C LEU A 11 3.11 9.40 -0.94
N VAL A 12 2.63 9.73 -2.14
CA VAL A 12 3.23 9.25 -3.39
C VAL A 12 4.67 9.75 -3.52
N GLN A 13 4.94 11.02 -3.19
CA GLN A 13 6.30 11.57 -3.23
C GLN A 13 7.23 10.83 -2.25
N GLN A 14 6.79 10.59 -1.02
CA GLN A 14 7.56 9.82 -0.03
C GLN A 14 7.80 8.37 -0.50
N ALA A 15 6.78 7.73 -1.06
CA ALA A 15 6.91 6.37 -1.58
C ALA A 15 7.88 6.29 -2.78
N MET A 16 8.01 7.36 -3.58
CA MET A 16 8.99 7.44 -4.67
C MET A 16 10.44 7.53 -4.19
N GLU A 17 10.69 8.04 -2.98
CA GLU A 17 12.03 8.04 -2.36
C GLU A 17 12.43 6.63 -1.90
N VAL A 18 11.46 5.80 -1.52
CA VAL A 18 11.66 4.39 -1.14
C VAL A 18 11.74 3.49 -2.37
N VAL A 19 10.80 3.62 -3.30
CA VAL A 19 10.70 2.81 -4.53
C VAL A 19 11.12 3.63 -5.74
N LYS A 20 12.40 3.52 -6.11
CA LYS A 20 13.02 4.33 -7.19
C LYS A 20 12.37 4.18 -8.57
N SER A 21 11.70 3.05 -8.82
CA SER A 21 10.99 2.81 -10.08
C SER A 21 9.51 3.12 -9.92
N ARG A 22 9.04 4.17 -10.62
CA ARG A 22 7.61 4.52 -10.67
C ARG A 22 6.74 3.38 -11.20
N TYR A 23 7.27 2.58 -12.13
CA TYR A 23 6.58 1.39 -12.63
C TYR A 23 6.40 0.34 -11.53
N LEU A 24 7.46 0.07 -10.77
CA LEU A 24 7.41 -0.87 -9.65
C LEU A 24 6.49 -0.35 -8.54
N LEU A 25 6.53 0.95 -8.25
CA LEU A 25 5.63 1.57 -7.27
C LEU A 25 4.15 1.31 -7.62
N CYS A 26 3.76 1.51 -8.89
CA CYS A 26 2.40 1.20 -9.34
C CYS A 26 2.03 -0.28 -9.16
N ILE A 27 2.96 -1.20 -9.43
CA ILE A 27 2.75 -2.64 -9.24
C ILE A 27 2.51 -2.94 -7.76
N LEU A 28 3.39 -2.48 -6.88
CA LEU A 28 3.32 -2.75 -5.44
C LEU A 28 2.04 -2.21 -4.82
N ILE A 29 1.66 -0.97 -5.17
CA ILE A 29 0.39 -0.38 -4.74
C ILE A 29 -0.78 -1.25 -5.21
N SER A 30 -0.81 -1.63 -6.49
CA SER A 30 -1.93 -2.40 -7.05
C SER A 30 -2.05 -3.80 -6.41
N GLN A 31 -0.92 -4.48 -6.23
CA GLN A 31 -0.86 -5.78 -5.55
C GLN A 31 -1.36 -5.66 -4.11
N ARG A 32 -0.93 -4.63 -3.38
CA ARG A 32 -1.32 -4.47 -2.00
C ARG A 32 -2.79 -4.12 -1.83
N ILE A 33 -3.31 -3.21 -2.65
CA ILE A 33 -4.75 -2.90 -2.66
C ILE A 33 -5.56 -4.17 -2.90
N HIS A 34 -5.16 -5.02 -3.84
CA HIS A 34 -5.85 -6.28 -4.12
C HIS A 34 -5.81 -7.27 -2.93
N GLN A 35 -4.71 -7.30 -2.18
CA GLN A 35 -4.63 -8.10 -0.94
C GLN A 35 -5.59 -7.54 0.13
N LEU A 36 -5.62 -6.22 0.32
CA LEU A 36 -6.54 -5.55 1.25
C LEU A 36 -8.01 -5.78 0.86
N GLU A 37 -8.34 -5.73 -0.43
CA GLU A 37 -9.67 -6.06 -0.96
C GLU A 37 -10.09 -7.51 -0.66
N LYS A 38 -9.12 -8.42 -0.54
CA LYS A 38 -9.35 -9.82 -0.13
C LYS A 38 -9.41 -10.01 1.39
N GLY A 39 -9.29 -8.94 2.17
CA GLY A 39 -9.32 -8.98 3.62
C GLY A 39 -7.98 -9.31 4.28
N ALA A 40 -6.86 -9.15 3.57
CA ALA A 40 -5.56 -9.18 4.22
C ALA A 40 -5.46 -8.05 5.27
N PRO A 41 -4.89 -8.31 6.45
CA PRO A 41 -4.74 -7.26 7.46
C PRO A 41 -3.66 -6.25 7.04
N PRO A 42 -3.72 -5.00 7.54
CA PRO A 42 -2.61 -4.05 7.47
C PRO A 42 -1.32 -4.65 8.04
N VAL A 43 -0.16 -4.28 7.47
CA VAL A 43 1.18 -4.70 7.96
C VAL A 43 1.86 -3.65 8.84
N ILE A 44 1.17 -2.53 9.08
CA ILE A 44 1.58 -1.44 9.98
C ILE A 44 0.57 -1.32 11.12
N ASP A 45 0.99 -0.73 12.23
CA ASP A 45 0.11 -0.48 13.37
C ASP A 45 -0.81 0.72 13.08
N VAL A 46 -2.02 0.42 12.62
CA VAL A 46 -3.08 1.39 12.31
C VAL A 46 -4.38 0.96 12.97
N ASP A 47 -5.28 1.92 13.21
CA ASP A 47 -6.62 1.60 13.70
C ASP A 47 -7.37 0.76 12.64
N PRO A 48 -7.74 -0.50 12.96
CA PRO A 48 -8.42 -1.37 12.02
C PRO A 48 -9.74 -0.79 11.51
N ASP A 49 -10.42 0.03 12.32
CA ASP A 49 -11.71 0.62 11.97
C ASP A 49 -11.56 1.73 10.90
N GLU A 50 -10.39 2.38 10.84
CA GLU A 50 -10.10 3.48 9.91
C GLU A 50 -9.87 3.00 8.47
N TYR A 51 -9.41 1.77 8.28
CA TYR A 51 -8.99 1.24 6.97
C TYR A 51 -9.85 0.08 6.46
N THR A 52 -11.11 0.01 6.90
CA THR A 52 -12.07 -1.03 6.48
C THR A 52 -12.66 -0.81 5.09
N SER A 53 -12.44 0.35 4.46
CA SER A 53 -13.08 0.74 3.21
C SER A 53 -12.11 0.75 2.02
N PRO A 54 -12.53 0.30 0.82
CA PRO A 54 -11.73 0.39 -0.39
C PRO A 54 -11.20 1.79 -0.73
N LYS A 55 -11.91 2.84 -0.29
CA LYS A 55 -11.50 4.24 -0.48
C LYS A 55 -10.20 4.60 0.25
N THR A 56 -9.80 3.79 1.24
CA THR A 56 -8.64 4.05 2.10
C THR A 56 -7.42 3.19 1.73
N PHE A 57 -7.60 2.17 0.89
CA PHE A 57 -6.53 1.21 0.58
C PHE A 57 -5.34 1.82 -0.15
N LEU A 58 -5.56 2.85 -0.98
CA LEU A 58 -4.44 3.57 -1.59
C LEU A 58 -3.56 4.24 -0.53
N THR A 59 -4.19 4.96 0.40
CA THR A 59 -3.49 5.62 1.50
C THR A 59 -2.75 4.60 2.37
N LEU A 60 -3.43 3.52 2.74
CA LEU A 60 -2.83 2.45 3.54
C LEU A 60 -1.64 1.80 2.84
N SER A 61 -1.81 1.42 1.57
CA SER A 61 -0.75 0.78 0.79
C SER A 61 0.46 1.70 0.68
N LEU A 62 0.26 3.02 0.45
CA LEU A 62 1.36 3.99 0.40
C LEU A 62 2.09 4.09 1.74
N MET A 63 1.36 4.13 2.86
CA MET A 63 1.96 4.15 4.20
C MET A 63 2.79 2.88 4.45
N GLU A 64 2.27 1.71 4.08
CA GLU A 64 2.97 0.43 4.21
C GLU A 64 4.24 0.36 3.33
N ILE A 65 4.22 0.94 2.11
CA ILE A 65 5.43 1.10 1.28
C ILE A 65 6.46 1.96 1.99
N ILE A 66 6.05 3.12 2.50
CA ILE A 66 6.95 4.10 3.11
C ILE A 66 7.62 3.52 4.35
N GLU A 67 6.89 2.76 5.16
CA GLU A 67 7.43 2.09 6.35
C GLU A 67 8.31 0.87 6.03
N GLY A 68 8.32 0.40 4.77
CA GLY A 68 9.19 -0.69 4.33
C GLY A 68 8.72 -2.08 4.77
N ASN A 69 7.46 -2.21 5.22
CA ASN A 69 6.90 -3.48 5.69
C ASN A 69 6.34 -4.35 4.55
N MET A 70 6.41 -3.88 3.31
CA MET A 70 5.95 -4.65 2.16
C MET A 70 7.06 -5.45 1.52
N GLU A 71 7.04 -6.75 1.78
CA GLU A 71 7.79 -7.72 1.00
C GLU A 71 7.21 -7.77 -0.41
N ILE A 72 8.09 -7.67 -1.42
CA ILE A 72 7.70 -7.90 -2.81
C ILE A 72 7.33 -9.38 -2.88
N GLU A 73 6.06 -9.71 -3.05
CA GLU A 73 5.68 -11.06 -3.44
C GLU A 73 6.33 -11.33 -4.81
N THR A 74 7.45 -12.06 -4.79
CA THR A 74 8.04 -12.59 -6.01
C THR A 74 7.01 -13.54 -6.58
N THR A 75 6.50 -13.23 -7.77
CA THR A 75 5.68 -14.17 -8.54
C THR A 75 6.56 -15.32 -9.02
N GLU A 76 7.02 -16.16 -8.10
CA GLU A 76 7.47 -17.52 -8.40
C GLU A 76 6.23 -18.41 -8.46
N ASN A 77 5.37 -18.16 -9.45
CA ASN A 77 4.69 -19.25 -10.12
C ASN A 77 5.58 -19.67 -11.29
N ALA A 78 6.72 -20.25 -10.94
CA ALA A 78 7.35 -21.23 -11.80
C ALA A 78 6.41 -22.45 -11.85
N SER A 79 6.13 -22.92 -13.07
CA SER A 79 5.53 -24.23 -13.40
C SER A 79 4.00 -24.38 -13.30
N ALA A 80 3.33 -24.33 -14.46
CA ALA A 80 2.56 -25.46 -15.04
C ALA A 80 2.09 -25.11 -16.46
#